data_AF-A0A6A1WCR6-F1
#
_entry.id   AF-A0A6A1WCR6-F1
#
_cell.length_a   1.000
_cell.length_b   1.000
_cell.length_c   1.000
_cell.angle_alpha   90.00
_cell.angle_beta   90.00
_cell.angle_gamma   90.00
#
_symmetry.space_group_name_H-M   'P 1'
#
loop_
_entity.id
_entity.type
_entity.pdbx_description
1 polymer ?
#
loop_
_entity_poly.entity_id
_entity_poly.type
_entity_poly.pdbx_seq_one_letter_code
_entity_poly.pdbx_strand_id
1 'polypeptide(L)'
;MLHNEIWISLSRYWTGKFKNSIDVKGLEFDQVDRERNWDDQILLNGILFYLGSGIKAFGTSHLPLCQIDGILTTVLIHAGPVEFLYYWFHRALHHDYLYSRYHSHHHSSIVTEPITAVIHPFAEHIIYFMLFAIPMVATLLAGTASVVSITGYLTYVDFMNNLGHCNYELIPKWVISLFPPLKYLTYTPSFHSLHHTQFRTNYSLFMPLYDYIYGTMDKSTDELYETSLKREAESLDVLHLTHLTTPESIYHLRLGFTPLASRPLTSKWYLWLIWPATLWSMMVTWLYGRTFVVERHRYSKLRLQTWAIPKYSIQYFLQSQKKSISSLIEDAILDAEERGAKVLSLGLLNRQGEELNRYGEVYVERNPKLNVKIVDGSSLAVAVVLNSIPKGTNQVVLRGKLTKVAYALAFTLCQRGVEVVTLHEHEYLKLKKWLNNESESNLVLSRDYAQKNWLPRRVMSAWRIAAIVHALEGWKEHECGLYTMSDVEKVWQASLGHGFQPLVFPTQF
;
A
#
# COMPACT_ATOMS: atom_id res chain seq x y z
N MET A 1 19.02 -4.29 -1.13
CA MET A 1 17.68 -4.88 -1.30
C MET A 1 16.80 -4.73 -0.07
N LEU A 2 17.08 -5.42 1.05
CA LEU A 2 16.27 -5.32 2.27
C LEU A 2 16.09 -3.87 2.77
N HIS A 3 17.17 -3.08 2.74
CA HIS A 3 17.14 -1.67 3.08
C HIS A 3 16.15 -0.87 2.21
N ASN A 4 16.16 -1.07 0.88
CA ASN A 4 15.22 -0.42 -0.04
C ASN A 4 13.77 -0.84 0.24
N GLU A 5 13.50 -2.14 0.48
CA GLU A 5 12.15 -2.61 0.83
C GLU A 5 11.60 -1.99 2.12
N ILE A 6 12.47 -1.74 3.12
CA ILE A 6 12.10 -1.02 4.34
C ILE A 6 11.71 0.43 4.00
N TRP A 7 12.50 1.11 3.16
CA TRP A 7 12.21 2.46 2.70
C TRP A 7 10.92 2.55 1.91
N ILE A 8 10.68 1.62 0.98
CA ILE A 8 9.43 1.54 0.20
C ILE A 8 8.25 1.39 1.18
N SER A 9 8.37 0.49 2.16
CA SER A 9 7.32 0.26 3.17
C SER A 9 7.04 1.50 4.01
N LEU A 10 8.08 2.18 4.47
CA LEU A 10 7.97 3.43 5.23
C LEU A 10 7.36 4.56 4.39
N SER A 11 7.85 4.73 3.16
CA SER A 11 7.37 5.74 2.22
C SER A 11 5.88 5.55 1.92
N ARG A 12 5.45 4.33 1.63
CA ARG A 12 4.03 4.03 1.37
C ARG A 12 3.16 4.21 2.60
N TYR A 13 3.66 3.86 3.78
CA TYR A 13 2.92 4.06 5.04
C TYR A 13 2.69 5.54 5.34
N TRP A 14 3.73 6.37 5.25
CA TRP A 14 3.63 7.81 5.47
C TRP A 14 2.80 8.50 4.39
N THR A 15 3.01 8.14 3.13
CA THR A 15 2.21 8.63 2.01
C THR A 15 0.74 8.25 2.19
N GLY A 16 0.44 7.03 2.64
CA GLY A 16 -0.92 6.59 2.95
C GLY A 16 -1.62 7.45 4.00
N LYS A 17 -0.87 7.90 5.02
CA LYS A 17 -1.38 8.85 6.05
C LYS A 17 -1.52 10.29 5.56
N PHE A 18 -0.94 10.63 4.40
CA PHE A 18 -0.85 11.97 3.81
C PHE A 18 -0.07 13.03 4.62
N LYS A 19 0.10 12.83 5.93
CA LYS A 19 0.92 13.65 6.80
C LYS A 19 2.34 13.75 6.25
N ASN A 20 2.86 14.97 6.17
CA ASN A 20 4.18 15.27 5.60
C ASN A 20 4.37 14.89 4.13
N SER A 21 3.32 14.52 3.38
CA SER A 21 3.46 14.18 1.97
C SER A 21 3.95 15.37 1.14
N ILE A 22 4.69 15.09 0.06
CA ILE A 22 5.24 16.12 -0.83
C ILE A 22 4.31 16.31 -2.03
N ASP A 23 4.20 15.30 -2.90
CA ASP A 23 3.22 15.28 -3.98
C ASP A 23 1.87 14.73 -3.49
N VAL A 24 0.81 15.40 -3.93
CA VAL A 24 -0.60 15.09 -3.64
C VAL A 24 -1.13 14.01 -4.59
N LYS A 25 -0.49 13.82 -5.75
CA LYS A 25 -0.88 12.82 -6.75
C LYS A 25 -0.82 11.40 -6.18
N GLY A 26 -1.71 10.55 -6.70
CA GLY A 26 -1.69 9.12 -6.41
C GLY A 26 -0.63 8.42 -7.25
N LEU A 27 -0.13 7.30 -6.74
CA LEU A 27 0.75 6.43 -7.51
C LEU A 27 -0.09 5.59 -8.49
N GLU A 28 0.10 5.84 -9.78
CA GLU A 28 -0.63 5.19 -10.87
C GLU A 28 -0.12 3.77 -11.15
N PHE A 29 -1.00 2.91 -11.68
CA PHE A 29 -0.67 1.51 -11.96
C PHE A 29 0.45 1.35 -12.99
N ASP A 30 0.49 2.22 -14.01
CA ASP A 30 1.49 2.15 -15.08
C ASP A 30 2.89 2.46 -14.57
N GLN A 31 3.02 3.39 -13.61
CA GLN A 31 4.27 3.65 -12.93
C GLN A 31 4.70 2.43 -12.10
N VAL A 32 3.81 1.86 -11.28
CA VAL A 32 4.11 0.68 -10.45
C VAL A 32 4.58 -0.50 -11.30
N ASP A 33 3.93 -0.76 -12.44
CA ASP A 33 4.29 -1.88 -13.30
C ASP A 33 5.63 -1.63 -14.02
N ARG A 34 5.95 -0.39 -14.38
CA ARG A 34 7.24 0.00 -14.98
C ARG A 34 8.41 -0.15 -14.00
N GLU A 35 8.26 0.32 -12.77
CA GLU A 35 9.31 0.30 -11.73
C GLU A 35 9.53 -1.10 -11.12
N ARG A 36 8.75 -2.10 -11.55
CA ARG A 36 8.81 -3.47 -11.04
C ARG A 36 9.97 -4.29 -11.62
N ASN A 37 10.50 -3.93 -12.79
CA ASN A 37 11.51 -4.75 -13.45
C ASN A 37 12.90 -4.49 -12.85
N TRP A 38 13.42 -5.46 -12.09
CA TRP A 38 14.72 -5.37 -11.39
C TRP A 38 15.82 -6.23 -12.02
N ASP A 39 15.49 -7.06 -13.01
CA ASP A 39 16.39 -8.14 -13.46
C ASP A 39 17.75 -7.58 -13.91
N ASP A 40 17.74 -6.49 -14.70
CA ASP A 40 18.95 -5.84 -15.19
C ASP A 40 19.84 -5.33 -14.04
N GLN A 41 19.22 -4.72 -13.02
CA GLN A 41 19.95 -4.16 -11.89
C GLN A 41 20.54 -5.25 -10.99
N ILE A 42 19.79 -6.35 -10.77
CA ILE A 42 20.25 -7.48 -9.96
C ILE A 42 21.43 -8.17 -10.65
N LEU A 43 21.30 -8.42 -11.96
CA LEU A 43 22.35 -9.05 -12.76
C LEU A 43 23.59 -8.17 -12.83
N LEU A 44 23.44 -6.87 -13.10
CA LEU A 44 24.55 -5.92 -13.16
C LEU A 44 25.28 -5.84 -11.81
N ASN A 45 24.54 -5.67 -10.71
CA ASN A 45 25.14 -5.68 -9.37
C ASN A 45 25.88 -6.98 -9.09
N GLY A 46 25.29 -8.13 -9.44
CA GLY A 46 25.94 -9.44 -9.29
C GLY A 46 27.26 -9.54 -10.05
N ILE A 47 27.29 -9.08 -11.30
CA ILE A 47 28.49 -9.02 -12.13
C ILE A 47 29.52 -8.06 -11.52
N LEU A 48 29.12 -6.86 -11.12
CA LEU A 48 30.01 -5.87 -10.52
C LEU A 48 30.61 -6.35 -9.20
N PHE A 49 29.83 -6.99 -8.34
CA PHE A 49 30.33 -7.59 -7.10
C PHE A 49 31.26 -8.77 -7.38
N TYR A 50 30.97 -9.60 -8.40
CA TYR A 50 31.86 -10.67 -8.81
C TYR A 50 33.20 -10.13 -9.32
N LEU A 51 33.19 -9.14 -10.23
CA LEU A 51 34.39 -8.47 -10.74
C LEU A 51 35.15 -7.78 -9.59
N GLY A 52 34.42 -7.11 -8.70
CA GLY A 52 34.95 -6.48 -7.49
C GLY A 52 35.60 -7.49 -6.54
N SER A 53 35.07 -8.71 -6.43
CA SER A 53 35.70 -9.78 -5.64
C SER A 53 37.03 -10.24 -6.23
N GLY A 54 37.25 -10.04 -7.53
CA GLY A 54 38.54 -10.25 -8.21
C GLY A 54 39.61 -9.22 -7.83
N ILE A 55 39.22 -8.07 -7.26
CA ILE A 55 40.11 -7.00 -6.76
C ILE A 55 40.87 -7.43 -5.49
N LYS A 56 40.72 -8.69 -5.02
CA LYS A 56 41.62 -9.32 -4.03
C LYS A 56 43.11 -9.13 -4.34
N ALA A 57 43.47 -8.90 -5.61
CA ALA A 57 44.82 -8.53 -6.03
C ALA A 57 45.36 -7.20 -5.45
N PHE A 58 44.50 -6.32 -4.90
CA PHE A 58 44.88 -5.03 -4.29
C PHE A 58 44.97 -5.06 -2.75
N GLY A 59 45.16 -6.24 -2.14
CA GLY A 59 45.41 -6.34 -0.70
C GLY A 59 44.18 -6.19 0.20
N THR A 60 42.97 -6.33 -0.36
CA THR A 60 41.69 -6.23 0.37
C THR A 60 41.45 -7.36 1.39
N SER A 61 42.32 -8.36 1.42
CA SER A 61 42.28 -9.49 2.36
C SER A 61 42.50 -9.09 3.83
N HIS A 62 43.13 -7.93 4.09
CA HIS A 62 43.45 -7.43 5.43
C HIS A 62 43.19 -5.93 5.59
N LEU A 63 41.97 -5.48 5.28
CA LEU A 63 41.60 -4.08 5.55
C LEU A 63 41.46 -3.82 7.06
N PRO A 64 41.99 -2.70 7.57
CA PRO A 64 41.72 -2.29 8.93
C PRO A 64 40.22 -2.04 9.13
N LEU A 65 39.72 -2.28 10.35
CA LEU A 65 38.31 -2.06 10.65
C LEU A 65 37.92 -0.59 10.49
N CYS A 66 38.74 0.32 11.02
CA CYS A 66 38.48 1.76 10.99
C CYS A 66 39.78 2.52 10.79
N GLN A 67 39.78 3.47 9.87
CA GLN A 67 40.87 4.41 9.65
C GLN A 67 40.28 5.79 9.34
N ILE A 68 40.57 6.76 10.21
CA ILE A 68 39.94 8.09 10.17
C ILE A 68 40.33 8.84 8.88
N ASP A 69 41.59 8.75 8.47
CA ASP A 69 42.08 9.40 7.25
C ASP A 69 41.33 8.93 6.00
N GLY A 70 41.00 7.63 5.93
CA GLY A 70 40.20 7.05 4.85
C GLY A 70 38.75 7.54 4.86
N ILE A 71 38.15 7.65 6.04
CA ILE A 71 36.79 8.18 6.21
C ILE A 71 36.75 9.63 5.75
N LEU A 72 37.69 10.47 6.23
CA LEU A 72 37.75 11.88 5.85
C LEU A 72 38.00 12.05 4.35
N THR A 73 38.93 11.26 3.79
CA THR A 73 39.21 11.27 2.35
C THR A 73 37.96 10.89 1.54
N THR A 74 37.22 9.87 1.98
CA THR A 74 35.95 9.45 1.35
C THR A 74 34.93 10.60 1.34
N VAL A 75 34.75 11.27 2.48
CA VAL A 75 33.82 12.40 2.61
C VAL A 75 34.24 13.56 1.70
N LEU A 76 35.53 13.92 1.66
CA LEU A 76 36.03 15.01 0.83
C LEU A 76 35.93 14.71 -0.67
N ILE A 77 36.27 13.49 -1.09
CA ILE A 77 36.15 13.06 -2.49
C ILE A 77 34.67 13.01 -2.91
N HIS A 78 33.80 12.58 -2.01
CA HIS A 78 32.37 12.59 -2.28
C HIS A 78 31.85 14.03 -2.45
N ALA A 79 32.09 14.90 -1.46
CA ALA A 79 31.57 16.26 -1.45
C ALA A 79 32.12 17.16 -2.58
N GLY A 80 33.36 16.90 -3.01
CA GLY A 80 33.99 17.62 -4.11
C GLY A 80 33.80 16.89 -5.45
N PRO A 81 34.79 16.07 -5.88
CA PRO A 81 34.79 15.42 -7.19
C PRO A 81 33.50 14.69 -7.57
N VAL A 82 32.93 13.86 -6.69
CA VAL A 82 31.77 13.04 -7.05
C VAL A 82 30.53 13.90 -7.29
N GLU A 83 30.21 14.80 -6.35
CA GLU A 83 29.08 15.72 -6.50
C GLU A 83 29.23 16.63 -7.72
N PHE A 84 30.44 17.17 -7.95
CA PHE A 84 30.72 18.01 -9.10
C PHE A 84 30.52 17.26 -10.43
N LEU A 85 31.09 16.06 -10.54
CA LEU A 85 30.97 15.24 -11.75
C LEU A 85 29.52 14.79 -11.96
N TYR A 86 28.81 14.43 -10.89
CA TYR A 86 27.38 14.11 -10.98
C TYR A 86 26.59 15.30 -11.50
N TYR A 87 26.75 16.48 -10.90
CA TYR A 87 25.98 17.67 -11.24
C TYR A 87 26.03 17.98 -12.74
N TRP A 88 27.24 17.96 -13.31
CA TRP A 88 27.41 18.23 -14.74
C TRP A 88 26.90 17.11 -15.63
N PHE A 89 27.12 15.86 -15.25
CA PHE A 89 26.60 14.71 -16.00
C PHE A 89 25.07 14.70 -16.00
N HIS A 90 24.46 14.86 -14.83
CA HIS A 90 23.01 14.92 -14.66
C HIS A 90 22.41 16.10 -15.44
N ARG A 91 23.01 17.29 -15.35
CA ARG A 91 22.60 18.43 -16.17
C ARG A 91 22.72 18.16 -17.68
N ALA A 92 23.75 17.43 -18.12
CA ALA A 92 23.89 17.02 -19.51
C ALA A 92 22.82 16.00 -19.92
N LEU A 93 22.41 15.09 -19.03
CA LEU A 93 21.31 14.15 -19.28
C LEU A 93 19.98 14.85 -19.55
N HIS A 94 19.79 16.08 -19.06
CA HIS A 94 18.61 16.90 -19.35
C HIS A 94 18.68 17.65 -20.69
N HIS A 95 19.74 17.47 -21.47
CA HIS A 95 19.78 17.90 -22.86
C HIS A 95 18.89 16.99 -23.73
N ASP A 96 18.09 17.56 -24.65
CA ASP A 96 17.00 16.88 -25.39
C ASP A 96 17.37 15.48 -25.94
N TYR A 97 18.57 15.33 -26.50
CA TYR A 97 19.07 14.06 -27.04
C TYR A 97 19.28 12.98 -25.97
N LEU A 98 19.95 13.33 -24.86
CA LEU A 98 20.25 12.41 -23.77
C LEU A 98 19.02 12.15 -22.92
N TYR A 99 18.17 13.17 -22.73
CA TYR A 99 16.94 13.05 -21.97
C TYR A 99 16.02 12.02 -22.61
N SER A 100 15.70 12.18 -23.89
CA SER A 100 14.78 11.27 -24.59
C SER A 100 15.22 9.80 -24.55
N ARG A 101 16.53 9.52 -24.54
CA ARG A 101 17.09 8.16 -24.64
C ARG A 101 17.47 7.51 -23.32
N TYR A 102 17.96 8.30 -22.38
CA TYR A 102 18.57 7.79 -21.15
C TYR A 102 17.83 8.27 -19.91
N HIS A 103 17.36 9.52 -19.84
CA HIS A 103 16.88 10.04 -18.56
C HIS A 103 15.35 10.18 -18.45
N SER A 104 14.64 10.16 -19.57
CA SER A 104 13.17 10.27 -19.63
C SER A 104 12.46 9.12 -18.92
N HIS A 105 13.05 7.92 -18.93
CA HIS A 105 12.49 6.76 -18.25
C HIS A 105 12.46 6.97 -16.73
N HIS A 106 13.54 7.51 -16.15
CA HIS A 106 13.59 7.86 -14.74
C HIS A 106 12.54 8.94 -14.40
N HIS A 107 12.48 10.00 -15.20
CA HIS A 107 11.53 11.12 -15.03
C HIS A 107 10.07 10.80 -15.34
N SER A 108 9.79 9.65 -15.93
CA SER A 108 8.41 9.19 -16.10
C SER A 108 7.76 8.82 -14.76
N SER A 109 8.56 8.72 -13.68
CA SER A 109 8.12 8.47 -12.30
C SER A 109 7.93 9.77 -11.52
N ILE A 110 6.87 10.51 -11.87
CA ILE A 110 6.57 11.83 -11.29
C ILE A 110 6.35 11.76 -9.78
N VAL A 111 5.63 10.74 -9.30
CA VAL A 111 5.47 10.49 -7.85
C VAL A 111 6.60 9.59 -7.41
N THR A 112 7.67 10.17 -6.87
CA THR A 112 8.86 9.40 -6.49
C THR A 112 8.54 8.37 -5.40
N GLU A 113 8.98 7.13 -5.60
CA GLU A 113 9.10 6.13 -4.55
C GLU A 113 10.58 5.77 -4.37
N PRO A 114 11.04 5.26 -3.20
CA PRO A 114 12.44 4.87 -3.02
C PRO A 114 12.97 3.93 -4.12
N ILE A 115 12.08 3.14 -4.74
CA ILE A 115 12.40 2.35 -5.92
C ILE A 115 12.86 3.20 -7.12
N THR A 116 12.26 4.36 -7.37
CA THR A 116 12.58 5.26 -8.48
C THR A 116 14.07 5.62 -8.50
N ALA A 117 14.74 5.62 -7.34
CA ALA A 117 16.18 5.86 -7.20
C ALA A 117 17.07 4.92 -8.03
N VAL A 118 16.57 3.74 -8.34
CA VAL A 118 17.30 2.69 -9.06
C VAL A 118 16.68 2.38 -10.42
N ILE A 119 15.71 3.18 -10.86
CA ILE A 119 15.05 3.02 -12.17
C ILE A 119 15.70 4.00 -13.14
N HIS A 120 16.78 3.53 -13.76
CA HIS A 120 17.51 4.20 -14.82
C HIS A 120 17.83 3.21 -15.95
N PRO A 121 18.00 3.66 -17.20
CA PRO A 121 18.52 2.80 -18.25
C PRO A 121 19.93 2.28 -17.94
N PHE A 122 20.25 1.14 -18.55
CA PHE A 122 21.47 0.37 -18.26
C PHE A 122 22.77 1.20 -18.36
N ALA A 123 22.89 2.05 -19.38
CA ALA A 123 24.09 2.87 -19.58
C ALA A 123 24.27 3.93 -18.48
N GLU A 124 23.17 4.56 -18.05
CA GLU A 124 23.17 5.54 -16.98
C GLU A 124 23.57 4.89 -15.65
N HIS A 125 23.08 3.67 -15.38
CA HIS A 125 23.51 2.87 -14.24
C HIS A 125 25.02 2.66 -14.20
N ILE A 126 25.64 2.23 -15.30
CA ILE A 126 27.10 2.00 -15.34
C ILE A 126 27.86 3.26 -14.96
N ILE A 127 27.45 4.43 -15.47
CA ILE A 127 28.09 5.71 -15.17
C ILE A 127 27.95 6.06 -13.69
N TYR A 128 26.75 5.91 -13.12
CA TYR A 128 26.57 6.13 -11.68
C TYR A 128 27.36 5.15 -10.82
N PHE A 129 27.43 3.87 -11.19
CA PHE A 129 28.29 2.90 -10.49
C PHE A 129 29.76 3.30 -10.51
N MET A 130 30.28 3.70 -11.68
CA MET A 130 31.66 4.18 -11.78
C MET A 130 31.89 5.42 -10.93
N LEU A 131 30.93 6.35 -10.94
CA LEU A 131 31.01 7.59 -10.17
C LEU A 131 31.04 7.32 -8.66
N PHE A 132 30.14 6.47 -8.15
CA PHE A 132 30.12 6.08 -6.74
C PHE A 132 31.30 5.18 -6.36
N ALA A 133 31.96 4.51 -7.31
CA ALA A 133 33.18 3.76 -7.04
C ALA A 133 34.41 4.65 -6.77
N ILE A 134 34.39 5.93 -7.18
CA ILE A 134 35.55 6.84 -7.09
C ILE A 134 36.12 6.94 -5.67
N PRO A 135 35.33 7.25 -4.60
CA PRO A 135 35.89 7.36 -3.26
C PRO A 135 36.47 6.05 -2.73
N MET A 136 35.85 4.92 -3.09
CA MET A 136 36.31 3.59 -2.69
C MET A 136 37.63 3.21 -3.37
N VAL A 137 37.73 3.43 -4.68
CA VAL A 137 38.96 3.15 -5.44
C VAL A 137 40.08 4.10 -5.01
N ALA A 138 39.79 5.38 -4.82
CA ALA A 138 40.77 6.36 -4.38
C ALA A 138 41.37 6.02 -3.01
N THR A 139 40.53 5.65 -2.03
CA THR A 139 41.02 5.24 -0.69
C THR A 139 41.76 3.91 -0.72
N LEU A 140 41.39 2.99 -1.62
CA LEU A 140 42.13 1.74 -1.82
C LEU A 140 43.52 2.00 -2.40
N LEU A 141 43.62 2.84 -3.43
CA LEU A 141 44.90 3.22 -4.06
C LEU A 141 45.79 4.04 -3.11
N ALA A 142 45.20 4.89 -2.27
CA ALA A 142 45.91 5.65 -1.24
C ALA A 142 46.35 4.79 -0.03
N GLY A 143 45.91 3.53 0.06
CA GLY A 143 46.20 2.65 1.20
C GLY A 143 45.50 3.06 2.50
N THR A 144 44.46 3.89 2.44
CA THR A 144 43.69 4.37 3.60
C THR A 144 42.31 3.74 3.71
N ALA A 145 41.97 2.78 2.84
CA ALA A 145 40.67 2.10 2.86
C ALA A 145 40.47 1.33 4.16
N SER A 146 39.25 1.40 4.71
CA SER A 146 38.84 0.62 5.88
C SER A 146 37.44 0.06 5.71
N VAL A 147 37.11 -1.00 6.45
CA VAL A 147 35.80 -1.66 6.39
C VAL A 147 34.67 -0.68 6.70
N VAL A 148 34.85 0.16 7.73
CA VAL A 148 33.89 1.21 8.11
C VAL A 148 33.73 2.26 7.00
N SER A 149 34.82 2.71 6.37
CA SER A 149 34.76 3.73 5.31
C SER A 149 33.96 3.23 4.10
N ILE A 150 34.25 2.02 3.61
CA ILE A 150 33.58 1.44 2.44
C ILE A 150 32.11 1.13 2.76
N THR A 151 31.85 0.40 3.84
CA THR A 151 30.49 -0.02 4.20
C THR A 151 29.62 1.19 4.57
N GLY A 152 30.20 2.14 5.30
CA GLY A 152 29.53 3.39 5.67
C GLY A 152 29.19 4.24 4.45
N TYR A 153 30.10 4.35 3.48
CA TYR A 153 29.83 5.11 2.26
C TYR A 153 28.73 4.48 1.39
N LEU A 154 28.77 3.16 1.18
CA LEU A 154 27.71 2.45 0.46
C LEU A 154 26.35 2.60 1.16
N THR A 155 26.34 2.48 2.49
CA THR A 155 25.13 2.67 3.29
C THR A 155 24.61 4.12 3.18
N TYR A 156 25.51 5.10 3.17
CA TYR A 156 25.17 6.51 3.01
C TYR A 156 24.57 6.81 1.64
N VAL A 157 25.18 6.32 0.55
CA VAL A 157 24.67 6.49 -0.82
C VAL A 157 23.27 5.88 -0.94
N ASP A 158 23.09 4.64 -0.46
CA ASP A 158 21.78 3.99 -0.45
C ASP A 158 20.76 4.77 0.39
N PHE A 159 21.15 5.23 1.58
CA PHE A 159 20.28 5.98 2.47
C PHE A 159 19.83 7.29 1.82
N MET A 160 20.76 8.08 1.29
CA MET A 160 20.44 9.37 0.68
C MET A 160 19.57 9.21 -0.55
N ASN A 161 19.89 8.26 -1.45
CA ASN A 161 19.04 7.94 -2.60
C ASN A 161 17.60 7.60 -2.19
N ASN A 162 17.43 6.66 -1.25
CA ASN A 162 16.09 6.28 -0.78
C ASN A 162 15.34 7.45 -0.10
N LEU A 163 16.07 8.29 0.64
CA LEU A 163 15.53 9.50 1.26
C LEU A 163 15.06 10.51 0.19
N GLY A 164 15.83 10.75 -0.87
CA GLY A 164 15.48 11.73 -1.90
C GLY A 164 14.24 11.35 -2.71
N HIS A 165 14.03 10.05 -2.89
CA HIS A 165 12.90 9.54 -3.66
C HIS A 165 11.71 9.13 -2.79
N CYS A 166 11.71 9.40 -1.48
CA CYS A 166 10.51 9.18 -0.68
C CYS A 166 9.52 10.36 -0.85
N ASN A 167 8.23 10.06 -1.04
CA ASN A 167 7.21 11.10 -1.22
C ASN A 167 6.71 11.71 0.10
N TYR A 168 7.59 11.81 1.11
CA TYR A 168 7.26 12.42 2.40
C TYR A 168 8.47 13.14 2.99
N GLU A 169 8.23 14.28 3.62
CA GLU A 169 9.28 15.07 4.24
C GLU A 169 9.60 14.55 5.65
N LEU A 170 10.81 13.97 5.78
CA LEU A 170 11.31 13.39 7.02
C LEU A 170 12.15 14.38 7.82
N ILE A 171 12.85 15.32 7.16
CA ILE A 171 13.83 16.19 7.81
C ILE A 171 13.08 17.31 8.55
N PRO A 172 13.14 17.37 9.89
CA PRO A 172 12.44 18.40 10.64
C PRO A 172 13.23 19.72 10.64
N LYS A 173 12.52 20.85 10.71
CA LYS A 173 13.15 22.19 10.66
C LYS A 173 14.24 22.42 11.69
N TRP A 174 14.04 21.90 12.91
CA TRP A 174 14.99 22.11 14.00
C TRP A 174 16.38 21.56 13.67
N VAL A 175 16.49 20.51 12.84
CA VAL A 175 17.78 19.94 12.41
C VAL A 175 18.53 20.94 11.52
N ILE A 176 17.84 21.54 10.55
CA ILE A 176 18.42 22.56 9.67
C ILE A 176 18.72 23.85 10.46
N SER A 177 17.87 24.23 11.42
CA SER A 177 18.10 25.40 12.27
C SER A 177 19.27 25.22 13.24
N LEU A 178 19.54 23.99 13.70
CA LEU A 178 20.67 23.68 14.59
C LEU A 178 22.00 23.78 13.85
N PHE A 179 22.04 23.37 12.57
CA PHE A 179 23.23 23.45 11.73
C PHE A 179 22.87 24.01 10.33
N PRO A 180 22.79 25.35 10.17
CA PRO A 180 22.38 25.98 8.91
C PRO A 180 23.14 25.53 7.65
N PRO A 181 24.46 25.22 7.71
CA PRO A 181 25.17 24.70 6.54
C PRO A 181 24.60 23.39 5.99
N LEU A 182 23.86 22.62 6.80
CA LEU A 182 23.24 21.36 6.38
C LEU A 182 22.34 21.53 5.15
N LYS A 183 21.68 22.69 5.00
CA LYS A 183 20.85 23.03 3.83
C LYS A 183 21.59 22.86 2.50
N TYR A 184 22.90 23.08 2.50
CA TYR A 184 23.75 22.98 1.31
C TYR A 184 24.44 21.61 1.19
N LEU A 185 24.58 20.89 2.30
CA LEU A 185 25.31 19.62 2.38
C LEU A 185 24.42 18.38 2.25
N THR A 186 23.11 18.52 2.43
CA THR A 186 22.16 17.41 2.27
C THR A 186 20.87 17.95 1.68
N TYR A 187 20.42 17.39 0.55
CA TYR A 187 19.10 17.72 0.02
C TYR A 187 18.01 17.22 0.97
N THR A 188 16.81 17.75 0.77
CA THR A 188 15.59 17.19 1.35
C THR A 188 14.86 16.34 0.31
N PRO A 189 14.02 15.38 0.72
CA PRO A 189 13.11 14.69 -0.21
C PRO A 189 12.28 15.68 -1.04
N SER A 190 11.84 16.80 -0.46
CA SER A 190 11.13 17.86 -1.18
C SER A 190 11.95 18.48 -2.31
N PHE A 191 13.25 18.70 -2.10
CA PHE A 191 14.16 19.26 -3.11
C PHE A 191 14.26 18.34 -4.34
N HIS A 192 14.43 17.05 -4.11
CA HIS A 192 14.59 16.07 -5.19
C HIS A 192 13.24 15.72 -5.86
N SER A 193 12.14 15.66 -5.11
CA SER A 193 10.81 15.51 -5.70
C SER A 193 10.45 16.66 -6.65
N LEU A 194 10.88 17.89 -6.33
CA LEU A 194 10.68 19.05 -7.22
C LEU A 194 11.45 18.92 -8.54
N HIS A 195 12.63 18.28 -8.53
CA HIS A 195 13.36 17.95 -9.75
C HIS A 195 12.55 17.03 -10.68
N HIS A 196 11.90 15.99 -10.15
CA HIS A 196 11.03 15.07 -10.90
C HIS A 196 9.75 15.72 -11.47
N THR A 197 9.40 16.93 -11.01
CA THR A 197 8.20 17.63 -11.46
C THR A 197 8.50 18.80 -12.40
N GLN A 198 9.60 19.53 -12.17
CA GLN A 198 10.01 20.68 -12.99
C GLN A 198 11.05 20.32 -14.06
N PHE A 199 11.74 19.19 -13.91
CA PHE A 199 12.78 18.62 -14.79
C PHE A 199 14.06 19.45 -14.96
N ARG A 200 13.97 20.79 -14.97
CA ARG A 200 15.07 21.70 -15.35
C ARG A 200 15.72 22.45 -14.20
N THR A 201 15.46 22.05 -12.97
CA THR A 201 15.98 22.65 -11.74
C THR A 201 16.45 21.56 -10.79
N ASN A 202 17.30 21.90 -9.81
CA ASN A 202 17.74 20.98 -8.74
C ASN A 202 18.49 19.73 -9.26
N TYR A 203 19.68 19.91 -9.88
CA TYR A 203 20.46 18.82 -10.49
C TYR A 203 21.46 18.13 -9.56
N SER A 204 21.72 18.67 -8.37
CA SER A 204 22.66 18.12 -7.41
C SER A 204 22.38 16.66 -7.06
N LEU A 205 23.44 15.91 -6.75
CA LEU A 205 23.33 14.54 -6.26
C LEU A 205 22.78 14.54 -4.84
N PHE A 206 23.58 14.77 -3.80
CA PHE A 206 23.11 14.84 -2.42
C PHE A 206 23.32 16.22 -1.80
N MET A 207 24.18 17.05 -2.39
CA MET A 207 24.57 18.35 -1.84
C MET A 207 24.02 19.48 -2.72
N PRO A 208 22.93 20.18 -2.31
CA PRO A 208 22.38 21.31 -3.06
C PRO A 208 23.38 22.44 -3.34
N LEU A 209 24.53 22.48 -2.66
CA LEU A 209 25.61 23.44 -2.85
C LEU A 209 25.86 23.81 -4.32
N TYR A 210 25.93 22.83 -5.23
CA TYR A 210 26.21 23.08 -6.64
C TYR A 210 25.06 23.80 -7.37
N ASP A 211 23.81 23.47 -7.06
CA ASP A 211 22.65 24.22 -7.57
C ASP A 211 22.61 25.67 -7.07
N TYR A 212 23.09 25.92 -5.85
CA TYR A 212 23.24 27.29 -5.34
C TYR A 212 24.38 28.05 -6.03
N ILE A 213 25.53 27.40 -6.27
CA ILE A 213 26.67 28.01 -6.97
C ILE A 213 26.32 28.37 -8.41
N TYR A 214 25.62 27.49 -9.13
CA TYR A 214 25.29 27.67 -10.55
C TYR A 214 23.90 28.27 -10.80
N GLY A 215 23.15 28.59 -9.75
CA GLY A 215 21.83 29.24 -9.86
C GLY A 215 20.75 28.37 -10.50
N THR A 216 20.82 27.05 -10.34
CA THR A 216 19.85 26.08 -10.88
C THR A 216 18.83 25.59 -9.84
N MET A 217 18.84 26.17 -8.65
CA MET A 217 17.90 25.88 -7.57
C MET A 217 16.50 26.46 -7.85
N ASP A 218 15.46 25.64 -7.66
CA ASP A 218 14.07 26.05 -7.87
C ASP A 218 13.55 26.98 -6.76
N LYS A 219 12.95 28.12 -7.14
CA LYS A 219 12.47 29.13 -6.20
C LYS A 219 11.43 28.62 -5.19
N SER A 220 10.67 27.58 -5.55
CA SER A 220 9.63 26.98 -4.70
C SER A 220 10.17 25.94 -3.71
N THR A 221 11.45 25.59 -3.76
CA THR A 221 12.08 24.57 -2.91
C THR A 221 11.79 24.79 -1.41
N ASP A 222 12.04 25.99 -0.90
CA ASP A 222 11.86 26.30 0.52
C ASP A 222 10.37 26.29 0.90
N GLU A 223 9.51 26.82 0.02
CA GLU A 223 8.05 26.83 0.24
C GLU A 223 7.47 25.41 0.26
N LEU A 224 7.90 24.54 -0.65
CA LEU A 224 7.47 23.15 -0.71
C LEU A 224 7.89 22.37 0.54
N TYR A 225 9.13 22.53 0.98
CA TYR A 225 9.63 21.92 2.22
C TYR A 225 8.80 22.36 3.44
N GLU A 226 8.59 23.65 3.58
CA GLU A 226 7.84 24.25 4.69
C GLU A 226 6.37 23.81 4.71
N THR A 227 5.75 23.74 3.53
CA THR A 227 4.36 23.34 3.33
C THR A 227 4.17 21.85 3.58
N SER A 228 5.12 21.02 3.12
CA SER A 228 5.09 19.57 3.34
C SER A 228 5.16 19.27 4.83
N LEU A 229 6.07 19.90 5.59
CA LEU A 229 6.17 19.68 7.04
C LEU A 229 4.94 20.13 7.85
N LYS A 230 4.21 21.13 7.37
CA LYS A 230 2.96 21.60 8.01
C LYS A 230 1.74 20.81 7.55
N ARG A 231 1.88 19.91 6.59
CA ARG A 231 0.75 19.18 6.01
C ARG A 231 0.19 18.17 7.00
N GLU A 232 -1.02 18.42 7.47
CA GLU A 232 -1.75 17.52 8.35
C GLU A 232 -2.33 16.32 7.58
N ALA A 233 -2.86 15.35 8.33
CA ALA A 233 -3.54 14.21 7.72
C ALA A 233 -4.73 14.68 6.88
N GLU A 234 -4.92 14.07 5.71
CA GLU A 234 -6.04 14.41 4.83
C GLU A 234 -7.36 14.05 5.53
N SER A 235 -8.36 14.93 5.44
CA SER A 235 -9.71 14.54 5.87
C SER A 235 -10.22 13.39 4.99
N LEU A 236 -10.93 12.49 5.61
CA LEU A 236 -11.36 11.21 5.05
C LEU A 236 -12.81 11.32 4.61
N ASP A 237 -13.20 10.81 3.43
CA ASP A 237 -14.62 10.72 3.07
C ASP A 237 -15.17 9.31 3.32
N VAL A 238 -14.40 8.29 2.94
CA VAL A 238 -14.81 6.88 3.04
C VAL A 238 -13.70 6.03 3.65
N LEU A 239 -14.00 5.34 4.75
CA LEU A 239 -13.11 4.36 5.36
C LEU A 239 -13.55 2.93 5.03
N HIS A 240 -12.61 2.07 4.63
CA HIS A 240 -12.79 0.63 4.64
C HIS A 240 -11.93 -0.01 5.73
N LEU A 241 -12.56 -0.66 6.70
CA LEU A 241 -11.85 -1.32 7.79
C LEU A 241 -11.67 -2.81 7.48
N THR A 242 -10.46 -3.22 7.14
CA THR A 242 -10.10 -4.61 6.82
C THR A 242 -9.35 -5.30 7.97
N HIS A 243 -9.00 -6.57 7.79
CA HIS A 243 -8.21 -7.36 8.73
C HIS A 243 -7.29 -8.32 7.97
N LEU A 244 -6.31 -8.90 8.67
CA LEU A 244 -5.42 -9.91 8.11
C LEU A 244 -6.12 -11.27 8.10
N THR A 245 -5.83 -12.10 7.10
CA THR A 245 -6.43 -13.44 6.97
C THR A 245 -5.51 -14.48 7.60
N THR A 246 -4.43 -14.81 6.89
CA THR A 246 -3.36 -15.72 7.34
C THR A 246 -2.12 -14.93 7.75
N PRO A 247 -1.16 -15.51 8.50
CA PRO A 247 0.13 -14.88 8.78
C PRO A 247 0.84 -14.33 7.53
N GLU A 248 0.75 -15.06 6.41
CA GLU A 248 1.34 -14.67 5.13
C GLU A 248 0.64 -13.48 4.46
N SER A 249 -0.62 -13.19 4.83
CA SER A 249 -1.40 -12.09 4.21
C SER A 249 -0.80 -10.70 4.44
N ILE A 250 0.07 -10.54 5.44
CA ILE A 250 0.80 -9.30 5.69
C ILE A 250 1.70 -8.91 4.50
N TYR A 251 2.26 -9.89 3.80
CA TYR A 251 3.12 -9.68 2.65
C TYR A 251 2.35 -9.29 1.38
N HIS A 252 1.03 -9.47 1.39
CA HIS A 252 0.15 -9.07 0.31
C HIS A 252 -0.44 -7.67 0.54
N LEU A 253 -0.08 -6.98 1.63
CA LEU A 253 -0.40 -5.57 1.81
C LEU A 253 0.44 -4.72 0.83
N ARG A 254 -0.16 -3.66 0.29
CA ARG A 254 0.51 -2.73 -0.63
C ARG A 254 1.73 -2.03 0.00
N LEU A 255 1.79 -1.97 1.33
CA LEU A 255 2.92 -1.41 2.06
C LEU A 255 4.22 -2.19 1.81
N GLY A 256 4.17 -3.52 1.74
CA GLY A 256 5.37 -4.36 1.61
C GLY A 256 5.67 -4.73 0.17
N PHE A 257 5.78 -6.04 -0.08
CA PHE A 257 6.23 -6.60 -1.34
C PHE A 257 5.21 -6.42 -2.47
N THR A 258 5.42 -5.41 -3.33
CA THR A 258 4.61 -5.15 -4.53
C THR A 258 4.35 -6.42 -5.38
N PRO A 259 5.33 -7.31 -5.62
CA PRO A 259 5.10 -8.51 -6.41
C PRO A 259 4.09 -9.47 -5.78
N LEU A 260 4.12 -9.63 -4.45
CA LEU A 260 3.19 -10.48 -3.72
C LEU A 260 1.82 -9.83 -3.65
N ALA A 261 1.74 -8.54 -3.30
CA ALA A 261 0.50 -7.77 -3.26
C ALA A 261 -0.24 -7.74 -4.61
N SER A 262 0.49 -7.83 -5.73
CA SER A 262 -0.10 -7.87 -7.08
C SER A 262 -0.74 -9.21 -7.48
N ARG A 263 -0.53 -10.27 -6.68
CA ARG A 263 -0.96 -11.64 -6.98
C ARG A 263 -1.93 -12.13 -5.89
N PRO A 264 -2.86 -13.04 -6.24
CA PRO A 264 -3.69 -13.69 -5.24
C PRO A 264 -2.86 -14.37 -4.16
N LEU A 265 -3.37 -14.39 -2.93
CA LEU A 265 -2.74 -15.09 -1.82
C LEU A 265 -2.67 -16.59 -2.15
N THR A 266 -1.44 -17.08 -2.32
CA THR A 266 -1.16 -18.51 -2.53
C THR A 266 0.01 -18.88 -1.65
N SER A 267 -0.07 -20.00 -0.93
CA SER A 267 1.07 -20.49 -0.17
C SER A 267 2.19 -20.90 -1.14
N LYS A 268 3.38 -20.32 -0.93
CA LYS A 268 4.57 -20.58 -1.72
C LYS A 268 5.67 -21.07 -0.79
N TRP A 269 6.48 -22.03 -1.26
CA TRP A 269 7.55 -22.63 -0.46
C TRP A 269 8.53 -21.59 0.11
N TYR A 270 8.85 -20.53 -0.64
CA TYR A 270 9.82 -19.52 -0.20
C TYR A 270 9.27 -18.61 0.92
N LEU A 271 7.96 -18.53 1.12
CA LEU A 271 7.39 -17.78 2.26
C LEU A 271 7.75 -18.45 3.60
N TRP A 272 8.09 -19.74 3.58
CA TRP A 272 8.60 -20.44 4.75
C TRP A 272 9.98 -19.92 5.17
N LEU A 273 10.82 -19.48 4.22
CA LEU A 273 12.16 -18.92 4.52
C LEU A 273 12.08 -17.61 5.31
N ILE A 274 11.01 -16.82 5.11
CA ILE A 274 10.78 -15.55 5.81
C ILE A 274 9.89 -15.70 7.05
N TRP A 275 9.63 -16.94 7.48
CA TRP A 275 8.83 -17.21 8.67
C TRP A 275 9.30 -16.50 9.95
N PRO A 276 10.61 -16.33 10.23
CA PRO A 276 11.06 -15.54 11.39
C PRO A 276 10.55 -14.09 11.35
N ALA A 277 10.53 -13.46 10.17
CA ALA A 277 9.97 -12.13 9.99
C ALA A 277 8.44 -12.14 10.15
N THR A 278 7.77 -13.21 9.70
CA THR A 278 6.33 -13.39 9.91
C THR A 278 6.01 -13.44 11.40
N LEU A 279 6.73 -14.27 12.18
CA LEU A 279 6.56 -14.37 13.62
C LEU A 279 6.80 -13.04 14.32
N TRP A 280 7.87 -12.34 13.95
CA TRP A 280 8.15 -11.00 14.48
C TRP A 280 7.00 -10.03 14.21
N SER A 281 6.49 -10.01 12.97
CA SER A 281 5.35 -9.18 12.61
C SER A 281 4.08 -9.56 13.39
N MET A 282 3.86 -10.84 13.65
CA MET A 282 2.75 -11.32 14.48
C MET A 282 2.90 -10.85 15.94
N MET A 283 4.11 -10.88 16.50
CA MET A 283 4.36 -10.37 17.85
C MET A 283 4.15 -8.86 17.94
N VAL A 284 4.65 -8.10 16.96
CA VAL A 284 4.48 -6.64 16.91
C VAL A 284 3.00 -6.27 16.77
N THR A 285 2.28 -6.92 15.86
CA THR A 285 0.82 -6.70 15.67
C THR A 285 0.02 -7.10 16.90
N TRP A 286 0.47 -8.12 17.64
CA TRP A 286 -0.16 -8.54 18.88
C TRP A 286 0.05 -7.56 20.03
N LEU A 287 1.26 -7.00 20.17
CA LEU A 287 1.64 -6.07 21.26
C LEU A 287 1.18 -4.62 21.02
N TYR A 288 1.33 -4.12 19.80
CA TYR A 288 1.08 -2.71 19.45
C TYR A 288 -0.27 -2.49 18.79
N GLY A 289 -1.25 -3.36 19.06
CA GLY A 289 -2.53 -3.48 18.36
C GLY A 289 -3.27 -2.15 18.18
N ARG A 290 -2.94 -1.40 17.13
CA ARG A 290 -3.60 -0.19 16.66
C ARG A 290 -3.90 -0.36 15.18
N THR A 291 -5.00 0.22 14.73
CA THR A 291 -5.28 0.27 13.30
C THR A 291 -4.22 1.08 12.57
N PHE A 292 -3.92 0.66 11.35
CA PHE A 292 -2.94 1.34 10.52
C PHE A 292 -3.45 1.47 9.09
N VAL A 293 -3.05 2.55 8.43
CA VAL A 293 -3.43 2.83 7.04
C VAL A 293 -2.67 1.90 6.11
N VAL A 294 -3.39 1.11 5.32
CA VAL A 294 -2.82 0.19 4.33
C VAL A 294 -2.68 0.89 2.98
N GLU A 295 -3.69 1.69 2.62
CA GLU A 295 -3.74 2.34 1.32
C GLU A 295 -4.67 3.56 1.34
N ARG A 296 -4.37 4.49 0.43
CA ARG A 296 -5.17 5.66 0.10
C ARG A 296 -5.53 5.62 -1.38
N HIS A 297 -6.77 5.95 -1.70
CA HIS A 297 -7.28 6.06 -3.06
C HIS A 297 -8.15 7.31 -3.21
N ARG A 298 -8.25 7.82 -4.43
CA ARG A 298 -9.26 8.82 -4.79
C ARG A 298 -10.17 8.21 -5.85
N TYR A 299 -11.48 8.36 -5.64
CA TYR A 299 -12.49 7.92 -6.60
C TYR A 299 -13.49 9.05 -6.80
N SER A 300 -13.62 9.54 -8.03
CA SER A 300 -14.36 10.77 -8.31
C SER A 300 -13.89 11.91 -7.40
N LYS A 301 -14.76 12.48 -6.57
CA LYS A 301 -14.44 13.54 -5.59
C LYS A 301 -14.19 13.01 -4.17
N LEU A 302 -14.26 11.70 -3.95
CA LEU A 302 -14.14 11.09 -2.63
C LEU A 302 -12.70 10.67 -2.33
N ARG A 303 -12.27 10.94 -1.09
CA ARG A 303 -11.00 10.46 -0.53
C ARG A 303 -11.25 9.20 0.29
N LEU A 304 -10.62 8.12 -0.15
CA LEU A 304 -10.82 6.80 0.44
C LEU A 304 -9.55 6.34 1.12
N GLN A 305 -9.70 5.71 2.28
CA GLN A 305 -8.62 4.97 2.92
C GLN A 305 -9.07 3.56 3.27
N THR A 306 -8.12 2.64 3.30
CA THR A 306 -8.32 1.33 3.90
C THR A 306 -7.40 1.19 5.09
N TRP A 307 -7.98 0.88 6.25
CA TRP A 307 -7.23 0.62 7.47
C TRP A 307 -7.30 -0.86 7.78
N ALA A 308 -6.19 -1.43 8.24
CA ALA A 308 -6.16 -2.81 8.72
C ALA A 308 -6.16 -2.84 10.23
N ILE A 309 -6.99 -3.70 10.79
CA ILE A 309 -6.84 -4.16 12.17
C ILE A 309 -5.70 -5.19 12.18
N PRO A 310 -4.69 -5.04 13.06
CA PRO A 310 -3.54 -5.94 13.17
C PRO A 310 -3.93 -7.27 13.86
N LYS A 311 -4.98 -7.93 13.36
CA LYS A 311 -5.51 -9.20 13.86
C LYS A 311 -5.75 -10.15 12.69
N TYR A 312 -5.36 -11.40 12.89
CA TYR A 312 -5.50 -12.50 11.93
C TYR A 312 -6.83 -13.23 12.13
N SER A 313 -7.29 -13.97 11.12
CA SER A 313 -8.59 -14.66 11.17
C SER A 313 -8.74 -15.59 12.37
N ILE A 314 -7.68 -16.28 12.77
CA ILE A 314 -7.68 -17.17 13.96
C ILE A 314 -8.10 -16.42 15.23
N GLN A 315 -7.69 -15.15 15.36
CA GLN A 315 -8.01 -14.35 16.55
C GLN A 315 -9.48 -13.92 16.60
N TYR A 316 -10.17 -13.82 15.47
CA TYR A 316 -11.62 -13.53 15.45
C TYR A 316 -12.46 -14.70 15.98
N PHE A 317 -11.92 -15.92 15.95
CA PHE A 317 -12.59 -17.11 16.50
C PHE A 317 -12.25 -17.36 17.97
N LEU A 318 -11.27 -16.64 18.54
CA LEU A 318 -10.91 -16.75 19.96
C LEU A 318 -11.77 -15.81 20.81
N GLN A 319 -12.55 -16.39 21.73
CA GLN A 319 -13.44 -15.63 22.61
C GLN A 319 -12.71 -14.57 23.44
N SER A 320 -11.48 -14.86 23.89
CA SER A 320 -10.65 -13.93 24.67
C SER A 320 -10.22 -12.68 23.89
N GLN A 321 -10.17 -12.75 22.55
CA GLN A 321 -9.74 -11.65 21.69
C GLN A 321 -10.90 -10.75 21.24
N LYS A 322 -12.16 -11.21 21.33
CA LYS A 322 -13.34 -10.46 20.84
C LYS A 322 -13.47 -9.07 21.46
N LYS A 323 -13.22 -8.92 22.76
CA LYS A 323 -13.25 -7.61 23.44
C LYS A 323 -12.19 -6.66 22.87
N SER A 324 -10.97 -7.16 22.68
CA SER A 324 -9.88 -6.38 22.08
C SER A 324 -10.21 -5.96 20.65
N ILE A 325 -10.68 -6.88 19.81
CA ILE A 325 -11.09 -6.58 18.43
C ILE A 325 -12.22 -5.55 18.39
N SER A 326 -13.25 -5.73 19.24
CA SER A 326 -14.36 -4.78 19.31
C SER A 326 -13.91 -3.38 19.71
N SER A 327 -12.96 -3.26 20.65
CA SER A 327 -12.37 -1.97 21.02
C SER A 327 -11.65 -1.33 19.84
N LEU A 328 -10.85 -2.10 19.09
CA LEU A 328 -10.11 -1.58 17.93
C LEU A 328 -11.02 -1.12 16.80
N ILE A 329 -12.15 -1.80 16.60
CA ILE A 329 -13.16 -1.36 15.62
C ILE A 329 -13.81 -0.05 16.08
N GLU A 330 -14.18 0.03 17.37
CA GLU A 330 -14.80 1.23 17.95
C GLU A 330 -13.84 2.43 17.90
N ASP A 331 -12.58 2.26 18.31
CA ASP A 331 -11.54 3.29 18.23
C ASP A 331 -11.32 3.77 16.79
N ALA A 332 -11.36 2.85 15.81
CA ALA A 332 -11.24 3.19 14.39
C ALA A 332 -12.45 3.97 13.85
N ILE A 333 -13.66 3.67 14.34
CA ILE A 333 -14.87 4.42 13.99
C ILE A 333 -14.78 5.85 14.52
N LEU A 334 -14.33 6.02 15.76
CA LEU A 334 -14.17 7.33 16.39
C LEU A 334 -13.05 8.16 15.73
N ASP A 335 -11.90 7.56 15.40
CA ASP A 335 -10.83 8.24 14.64
C ASP A 335 -11.29 8.61 13.22
N ALA A 336 -12.15 7.80 12.60
CA ALA A 336 -12.73 8.14 11.30
C ALA A 336 -13.69 9.33 11.39
N GLU A 337 -14.55 9.38 12.41
CA GLU A 337 -15.44 10.52 12.70
C GLU A 337 -14.65 11.81 12.92
N GLU A 338 -13.60 11.77 13.75
CA GLU A 338 -12.73 12.93 14.02
C GLU A 338 -12.06 13.47 12.75
N ARG A 339 -11.73 12.58 11.81
CA ARG A 339 -11.17 12.92 10.49
C ARG A 339 -12.21 13.32 9.45
N GLY A 340 -13.48 13.41 9.83
CA GLY A 340 -14.58 13.86 8.98
C GLY A 340 -15.12 12.80 8.01
N ALA A 341 -14.92 11.50 8.29
CA ALA A 341 -15.45 10.43 7.47
C ALA A 341 -16.98 10.49 7.37
N LYS A 342 -17.49 10.37 6.14
CA LYS A 342 -18.93 10.33 5.86
C LYS A 342 -19.46 8.91 6.03
N VAL A 343 -18.70 7.93 5.55
CA VAL A 343 -19.10 6.53 5.55
C VAL A 343 -17.94 5.62 5.94
N LEU A 344 -18.22 4.59 6.73
CA LEU A 344 -17.29 3.55 7.13
C LEU A 344 -17.85 2.19 6.77
N SER A 345 -17.09 1.38 6.03
CA SER A 345 -17.40 -0.02 5.77
C SER A 345 -16.60 -0.98 6.63
N LEU A 346 -17.27 -2.04 7.10
CA LEU A 346 -16.64 -3.11 7.87
C LEU A 346 -16.30 -4.29 6.94
N GLY A 347 -15.03 -4.68 6.91
CA GLY A 347 -14.52 -5.88 6.24
C GLY A 347 -15.09 -7.18 6.82
N LEU A 348 -14.93 -8.30 6.10
CA LEU A 348 -15.69 -9.54 6.32
C LEU A 348 -15.78 -10.02 7.78
N LEU A 349 -14.66 -10.21 8.48
CA LEU A 349 -14.68 -10.65 9.88
C LEU A 349 -14.89 -9.50 10.87
N ASN A 350 -14.76 -8.25 10.43
CA ASN A 350 -15.11 -7.07 11.24
C ASN A 350 -16.63 -6.89 11.39
N ARG A 351 -17.44 -7.67 10.67
CA ARG A 351 -18.91 -7.64 10.70
C ARG A 351 -19.52 -9.01 11.04
N GLN A 352 -19.02 -9.67 12.07
CA GLN A 352 -19.69 -10.86 12.58
C GLN A 352 -21.04 -10.46 13.20
N GLY A 353 -22.04 -11.34 13.06
CA GLY A 353 -23.41 -11.12 13.56
C GLY A 353 -23.48 -11.04 15.08
N GLU A 354 -24.30 -11.88 15.72
CA GLU A 354 -24.42 -11.88 17.20
C GLU A 354 -23.09 -12.13 17.93
N GLU A 355 -22.13 -12.76 17.25
CA GLU A 355 -20.86 -13.19 17.85
C GLU A 355 -19.88 -12.07 18.18
N LEU A 356 -20.02 -10.88 17.58
CA LEU A 356 -19.09 -9.76 17.77
C LEU A 356 -19.79 -8.41 17.94
N ASN A 357 -20.51 -7.94 16.92
CA ASN A 357 -21.00 -6.55 16.89
C ASN A 357 -22.34 -6.35 16.17
N ARG A 358 -23.08 -7.42 15.88
CA ARG A 358 -24.38 -7.37 15.16
C ARG A 358 -24.27 -6.55 13.87
N TYR A 359 -23.26 -6.86 13.05
CA TYR A 359 -23.00 -6.14 11.79
C TYR A 359 -22.77 -4.62 11.97
N GLY A 360 -22.24 -4.20 13.13
CA GLY A 360 -21.92 -2.80 13.45
C GLY A 360 -22.98 -2.06 14.28
N GLU A 361 -24.15 -2.64 14.50
CA GLU A 361 -25.25 -2.02 15.27
C GLU A 361 -24.85 -1.67 16.70
N VAL A 362 -24.00 -2.49 17.34
CA VAL A 362 -23.49 -2.23 18.69
C VAL A 362 -22.77 -0.88 18.79
N TYR A 363 -22.05 -0.45 17.74
CA TYR A 363 -21.32 0.81 17.77
C TYR A 363 -22.23 2.02 17.60
N VAL A 364 -23.32 1.88 16.85
CA VAL A 364 -24.34 2.93 16.70
C VAL A 364 -25.10 3.11 18.01
N GLU A 365 -25.48 2.01 18.68
CA GLU A 365 -26.14 2.08 20.00
C GLU A 365 -25.26 2.74 21.06
N ARG A 366 -23.96 2.41 21.08
CA ARG A 366 -22.99 3.00 22.02
C ARG A 366 -22.69 4.47 21.73
N ASN A 367 -22.76 4.87 20.46
CA ASN A 367 -22.40 6.21 19.99
C ASN A 367 -23.59 6.84 19.24
N PRO A 368 -24.67 7.23 19.93
CA PRO A 368 -25.90 7.71 19.28
C PRO A 368 -25.74 9.04 18.53
N LYS A 369 -24.64 9.77 18.75
CA LYS A 369 -24.32 11.05 18.08
C LYS A 369 -23.37 10.88 16.88
N LEU A 370 -23.11 9.64 16.46
CA LEU A 370 -22.17 9.34 15.38
C LEU A 370 -22.70 9.90 14.04
N ASN A 371 -21.91 10.75 13.36
CA ASN A 371 -22.30 11.27 12.06
C ASN A 371 -21.86 10.35 10.92
N VAL A 372 -20.74 9.63 11.08
CA VAL A 372 -20.26 8.65 10.12
C VAL A 372 -21.25 7.49 10.01
N LYS A 373 -21.61 7.15 8.77
CA LYS A 373 -22.54 6.07 8.48
C LYS A 373 -21.82 4.74 8.39
N ILE A 374 -22.26 3.79 9.19
CA ILE A 374 -21.70 2.44 9.23
C ILE A 374 -22.44 1.61 8.19
N VAL A 375 -21.68 1.02 7.27
CA VAL A 375 -22.20 0.22 6.16
C VAL A 375 -21.56 -1.17 6.20
N ASP A 376 -22.37 -2.18 6.46
CA ASP A 376 -21.92 -3.57 6.41
C ASP A 376 -21.72 -4.06 4.96
N GLY A 377 -22.43 -3.44 4.01
CA GLY A 377 -22.43 -3.66 2.56
C GLY A 377 -23.23 -4.89 2.09
N SER A 378 -24.09 -5.43 2.95
CA SER A 378 -24.82 -6.68 2.73
C SER A 378 -25.76 -6.59 1.55
N SER A 379 -26.40 -5.44 1.35
CA SER A 379 -27.37 -5.23 0.28
C SER A 379 -26.70 -5.30 -1.10
N LEU A 380 -25.54 -4.64 -1.27
CA LEU A 380 -24.80 -4.69 -2.53
C LEU A 380 -24.21 -6.08 -2.79
N ALA A 381 -23.75 -6.80 -1.75
CA ALA A 381 -23.28 -8.16 -1.92
C ALA A 381 -24.40 -9.11 -2.39
N VAL A 382 -25.61 -8.98 -1.84
CA VAL A 382 -26.81 -9.69 -2.30
C VAL A 382 -27.11 -9.33 -3.76
N ALA A 383 -27.14 -8.02 -4.09
CA ALA A 383 -27.38 -7.55 -5.45
C ALA A 383 -26.40 -8.14 -6.46
N VAL A 384 -25.10 -8.12 -6.15
CA VAL A 384 -24.05 -8.67 -7.02
C VAL A 384 -24.27 -10.15 -7.27
N VAL A 385 -24.55 -10.95 -6.23
CA VAL A 385 -24.80 -12.39 -6.38
C VAL A 385 -26.06 -12.64 -7.22
N LEU A 386 -27.16 -11.97 -6.91
CA LEU A 386 -28.43 -12.12 -7.64
C LEU A 386 -28.32 -11.79 -9.13
N ASN A 387 -27.53 -10.78 -9.48
CA ASN A 387 -27.30 -10.37 -10.86
C ASN A 387 -26.20 -11.17 -11.57
N SER A 388 -25.43 -11.98 -10.82
CA SER A 388 -24.41 -12.88 -11.38
C SER A 388 -24.95 -14.29 -11.68
N ILE A 389 -26.14 -14.62 -11.19
CA ILE A 389 -26.78 -15.92 -11.48
C ILE A 389 -27.25 -15.93 -12.95
N PRO A 390 -26.89 -16.96 -13.75
CA PRO A 390 -27.33 -17.06 -15.14
C PRO A 390 -28.85 -17.02 -15.29
N LYS A 391 -29.33 -16.39 -16.37
CA LYS A 391 -30.76 -16.39 -16.70
C LYS A 391 -31.21 -17.83 -16.98
N GLY A 392 -32.35 -18.23 -16.41
CA GLY A 392 -32.90 -19.59 -16.56
C GLY A 392 -32.38 -20.60 -15.53
N THR A 393 -31.63 -20.17 -14.50
CA THR A 393 -31.30 -21.05 -13.36
C THR A 393 -32.54 -21.34 -12.52
N ASN A 394 -32.92 -22.62 -12.45
CA ASN A 394 -34.06 -23.09 -11.66
C ASN A 394 -33.68 -23.53 -10.24
N GLN A 395 -32.41 -23.86 -10.00
CA GLN A 395 -31.90 -24.35 -8.71
C GLN A 395 -30.57 -23.68 -8.34
N VAL A 396 -30.43 -23.26 -7.09
CA VAL A 396 -29.22 -22.63 -6.53
C VAL A 396 -28.89 -23.27 -5.18
N VAL A 397 -27.67 -23.78 -5.02
CA VAL A 397 -27.22 -24.32 -3.73
C VAL A 397 -26.55 -23.21 -2.90
N LEU A 398 -27.05 -22.98 -1.68
CA LEU A 398 -26.38 -22.12 -0.70
C LEU A 398 -25.50 -22.95 0.23
N ARG A 399 -24.21 -22.55 0.37
CA ARG A 399 -23.25 -23.18 1.28
C ARG A 399 -22.64 -22.17 2.23
N GLY A 400 -22.35 -22.64 3.43
CA GLY A 400 -21.66 -21.90 4.47
C GLY A 400 -22.61 -21.47 5.57
N LYS A 401 -22.08 -20.72 6.53
CA LYS A 401 -22.88 -20.24 7.66
C LYS A 401 -24.01 -19.35 7.16
N LEU A 402 -25.23 -19.60 7.63
CA LEU A 402 -26.39 -18.75 7.38
C LEU A 402 -26.18 -17.37 8.02
N THR A 403 -25.70 -16.44 7.20
CA THR A 403 -25.53 -15.03 7.54
C THR A 403 -26.73 -14.23 7.04
N LYS A 404 -26.86 -12.96 7.47
CA LYS A 404 -27.85 -12.02 6.94
C LYS A 404 -27.94 -12.01 5.39
N VAL A 405 -26.79 -12.11 4.72
CA VAL A 405 -26.68 -12.20 3.25
C VAL A 405 -27.33 -13.48 2.72
N ALA A 406 -27.07 -14.62 3.38
CA ALA A 406 -27.63 -15.91 2.99
C ALA A 406 -29.15 -15.94 3.15
N TYR A 407 -29.68 -15.39 4.26
CA TYR A 407 -31.12 -15.24 4.47
C TYR A 407 -31.76 -14.35 3.39
N ALA A 408 -31.19 -13.17 3.13
CA ALA A 408 -31.69 -12.27 2.10
C ALA A 408 -31.63 -12.90 0.69
N LEU A 409 -30.54 -13.59 0.34
CA LEU A 409 -30.43 -14.33 -0.92
C LEU A 409 -31.50 -15.41 -1.04
N ALA A 410 -31.67 -16.23 0.00
CA ALA A 410 -32.65 -17.30 0.00
C ALA A 410 -34.06 -16.75 -0.24
N PHE A 411 -34.44 -15.69 0.47
CA PHE A 411 -35.75 -15.05 0.30
C PHE A 411 -35.95 -14.47 -1.09
N THR A 412 -35.00 -13.68 -1.60
CA THR A 412 -35.13 -13.08 -2.92
C THR A 412 -35.13 -14.12 -4.04
N LEU A 413 -34.37 -15.21 -3.90
CA LEU A 413 -34.38 -16.32 -4.87
C LEU A 413 -35.69 -17.09 -4.84
N CYS A 414 -36.21 -17.43 -3.65
CA CYS A 414 -37.50 -18.10 -3.55
C CYS A 414 -38.64 -17.24 -4.12
N GLN A 415 -38.64 -15.92 -3.88
CA GLN A 415 -39.60 -14.99 -4.49
C GLN A 415 -39.52 -14.93 -6.02
N ARG A 416 -38.33 -15.16 -6.59
CA ARG A 416 -38.11 -15.26 -8.04
C ARG A 416 -38.47 -16.63 -8.62
N GLY A 417 -39.00 -17.54 -7.81
CA GLY A 417 -39.34 -18.90 -8.23
C GLY A 417 -38.14 -19.82 -8.42
N VAL A 418 -36.96 -19.45 -7.89
CA VAL A 418 -35.74 -20.27 -7.96
C VAL A 418 -35.68 -21.18 -6.73
N GLU A 419 -35.39 -22.46 -6.95
CA GLU A 419 -35.23 -23.43 -5.88
C GLU A 419 -33.90 -23.23 -5.13
N VAL A 420 -33.95 -22.89 -3.84
CA VAL A 420 -32.80 -22.69 -2.96
C VAL A 420 -32.47 -23.98 -2.23
N VAL A 421 -31.36 -24.60 -2.58
CA VAL A 421 -30.94 -25.90 -2.07
C VAL A 421 -29.97 -25.73 -0.88
N THR A 422 -30.19 -26.45 0.22
CA THR A 422 -29.32 -26.46 1.42
C THR A 422 -28.77 -27.86 1.68
N LEU A 423 -27.55 -28.00 2.19
CA LEU A 423 -26.92 -29.33 2.36
C LEU A 423 -27.23 -29.99 3.72
N HIS A 424 -27.54 -29.20 4.74
CA HIS A 424 -27.80 -29.70 6.10
C HIS A 424 -29.24 -29.44 6.52
N GLU A 425 -29.87 -30.45 7.12
CA GLU A 425 -31.25 -30.37 7.63
C GLU A 425 -31.44 -29.24 8.65
N HIS A 426 -30.45 -29.00 9.50
CA HIS A 426 -30.50 -27.89 10.46
C HIS A 426 -30.45 -26.50 9.79
N GLU A 427 -29.76 -26.36 8.65
CA GLU A 427 -29.76 -25.11 7.86
C GLU A 427 -31.10 -24.92 7.16
N TYR A 428 -31.65 -26.00 6.59
CA TYR A 428 -33.00 -26.04 6.04
C TYR A 428 -34.05 -25.59 7.06
N LEU A 429 -34.04 -26.16 8.26
CA LEU A 429 -34.99 -25.81 9.33
C LEU A 429 -34.88 -24.35 9.77
N LYS A 430 -33.66 -23.80 9.83
CA LYS A 430 -33.44 -22.38 10.16
C LYS A 430 -33.96 -21.44 9.08
N LEU A 431 -33.72 -21.75 7.81
CA LEU A 431 -34.24 -20.97 6.68
C LEU A 431 -35.76 -21.08 6.59
N LYS A 432 -36.31 -22.28 6.79
CA LYS A 432 -37.75 -22.54 6.83
C LYS A 432 -38.45 -21.72 7.92
N LYS A 433 -37.88 -21.64 9.12
CA LYS A 433 -38.44 -20.83 10.21
C LYS A 433 -38.46 -19.32 9.90
N TRP A 434 -37.60 -18.87 8.99
CA TRP A 434 -37.45 -17.46 8.65
C TRP A 434 -38.31 -17.05 7.43
N LEU A 435 -38.57 -17.98 6.50
CA LEU A 435 -39.39 -17.79 5.30
C LEU A 435 -40.84 -18.24 5.57
N ASN A 436 -41.73 -17.35 6.00
CA ASN A 436 -43.14 -17.73 6.26
C ASN A 436 -43.91 -18.10 4.96
N ASN A 437 -44.49 -19.30 4.94
CA ASN A 437 -45.59 -19.92 4.18
C ASN A 437 -45.78 -19.75 2.65
N GLU A 438 -45.36 -18.67 1.96
CA GLU A 438 -45.59 -18.56 0.49
C GLU A 438 -44.38 -18.92 -0.38
N SER A 439 -43.16 -18.88 0.19
CA SER A 439 -41.89 -19.16 -0.50
C SER A 439 -41.33 -20.57 -0.23
N GLU A 440 -42.15 -21.48 0.30
CA GLU A 440 -41.77 -22.78 0.86
C GLU A 440 -41.46 -23.88 -0.16
N SER A 441 -42.05 -23.81 -1.36
CA SER A 441 -42.00 -24.90 -2.36
C SER A 441 -40.63 -25.11 -3.01
N ASN A 442 -39.69 -24.21 -2.72
CA ASN A 442 -38.47 -24.07 -3.49
C ASN A 442 -37.20 -24.54 -2.75
N LEU A 443 -37.29 -25.22 -1.60
CA LEU A 443 -36.08 -25.66 -0.87
C LEU A 443 -35.75 -27.15 -1.07
N VAL A 444 -34.55 -27.46 -1.57
CA VAL A 444 -34.09 -28.84 -1.89
C VAL A 444 -32.78 -29.18 -1.16
N LEU A 445 -32.36 -30.46 -1.08
CA LEU A 445 -31.11 -30.89 -0.45
C LEU A 445 -30.20 -31.63 -1.45
N SER A 446 -28.90 -31.28 -1.53
CA SER A 446 -27.93 -31.86 -2.47
C SER A 446 -26.67 -32.40 -1.76
N ARG A 447 -25.77 -33.10 -2.48
CA ARG A 447 -24.66 -33.88 -1.88
C ARG A 447 -23.26 -33.71 -2.47
N ASP A 448 -22.99 -32.84 -3.45
CA ASP A 448 -21.61 -32.69 -3.97
C ASP A 448 -21.30 -31.35 -4.62
N TYR A 449 -20.07 -30.79 -4.41
CA TYR A 449 -19.44 -29.79 -5.30
C TYR A 449 -17.99 -29.32 -4.90
N ALA A 450 -17.28 -28.65 -5.83
CA ALA A 450 -15.95 -28.06 -5.67
C ALA A 450 -15.90 -26.51 -5.86
N GLN A 451 -14.97 -25.81 -5.18
CA GLN A 451 -14.86 -24.34 -5.14
C GLN A 451 -13.51 -23.83 -5.71
N LYS A 452 -13.52 -22.70 -6.44
CA LYS A 452 -12.32 -21.92 -6.82
C LYS A 452 -12.54 -20.44 -6.50
N ASN A 453 -11.58 -19.79 -5.85
CA ASN A 453 -11.58 -18.35 -5.61
C ASN A 453 -10.57 -17.66 -6.54
N TRP A 454 -11.02 -16.66 -7.31
CA TRP A 454 -10.18 -15.80 -8.13
C TRP A 454 -10.46 -14.33 -7.78
N LEU A 455 -9.40 -13.55 -7.54
CA LEU A 455 -9.49 -12.09 -7.46
C LEU A 455 -8.52 -11.52 -8.51
N PRO A 456 -9.02 -11.06 -9.67
CA PRO A 456 -8.20 -10.40 -10.67
C PRO A 456 -7.88 -8.95 -10.27
N ARG A 457 -6.89 -8.34 -10.94
CA ARG A 457 -6.57 -6.91 -10.82
C ARG A 457 -7.79 -6.06 -11.19
N ARG A 458 -7.87 -4.83 -10.63
CA ARG A 458 -8.98 -3.86 -10.82
C ARG A 458 -10.35 -4.33 -10.32
N VAL A 459 -10.36 -5.29 -9.38
CA VAL A 459 -11.58 -5.73 -8.69
C VAL A 459 -11.57 -5.25 -7.25
N MET A 460 -12.74 -4.83 -6.77
CA MET A 460 -12.97 -4.45 -5.39
C MET A 460 -14.13 -5.28 -4.82
N SER A 461 -14.08 -5.57 -3.53
CA SER A 461 -15.18 -6.30 -2.89
C SER A 461 -16.45 -5.45 -2.86
N ALA A 462 -17.62 -6.09 -3.03
CA ALA A 462 -18.92 -5.44 -2.94
C ALA A 462 -19.08 -4.64 -1.63
N TRP A 463 -18.55 -5.17 -0.53
CA TRP A 463 -18.55 -4.54 0.79
C TRP A 463 -17.91 -3.16 0.81
N ARG A 464 -16.77 -3.05 0.13
CA ARG A 464 -16.05 -1.78 0.04
C ARG A 464 -16.75 -0.83 -0.91
N ILE A 465 -17.21 -1.32 -2.07
CA ILE A 465 -17.96 -0.53 -3.05
C ILE A 465 -19.23 0.05 -2.42
N ALA A 466 -19.92 -0.70 -1.56
CA ALA A 466 -21.14 -0.26 -0.91
C ALA A 466 -20.95 1.06 -0.15
N ALA A 467 -19.85 1.21 0.61
CA ALA A 467 -19.56 2.47 1.29
C ALA A 467 -19.23 3.62 0.33
N ILE A 468 -18.59 3.33 -0.81
CA ILE A 468 -18.32 4.34 -1.84
C ILE A 468 -19.64 4.85 -2.42
N VAL A 469 -20.52 3.94 -2.83
CA VAL A 469 -21.83 4.27 -3.40
C VAL A 469 -22.67 5.03 -2.38
N HIS A 470 -22.71 4.58 -1.12
CA HIS A 470 -23.42 5.27 -0.04
C HIS A 470 -22.95 6.71 0.14
N ALA A 471 -21.63 6.95 0.05
CA ALA A 471 -21.06 8.30 0.15
C ALA A 471 -21.32 9.16 -1.10
N LEU A 472 -21.32 8.57 -2.30
CA LEU A 472 -21.62 9.27 -3.55
C LEU A 472 -23.09 9.70 -3.62
N GLU A 473 -23.99 8.83 -3.17
CA GLU A 473 -25.43 9.07 -3.12
C GLU A 473 -25.85 9.96 -1.94
N GLY A 474 -24.97 10.17 -0.96
CA GLY A 474 -25.25 10.99 0.22
C GLY A 474 -26.33 10.40 1.13
N TRP A 475 -26.49 9.08 1.14
CA TRP A 475 -27.44 8.40 2.03
C TRP A 475 -27.08 8.66 3.49
N LYS A 476 -28.11 8.86 4.33
CA LYS A 476 -27.97 9.30 5.73
C LYS A 476 -28.21 8.18 6.73
N GLU A 477 -28.60 7.01 6.25
CA GLU A 477 -28.96 5.86 7.07
C GLU A 477 -27.76 4.98 7.36
N HIS A 478 -27.76 4.28 8.49
CA HIS A 478 -26.80 3.20 8.72
C HIS A 478 -27.30 1.93 8.01
N GLU A 479 -26.40 1.20 7.35
CA GLU A 479 -26.67 -0.15 6.84
C GLU A 479 -25.99 -1.16 7.77
N CYS A 480 -26.54 -1.31 8.98
CA CYS A 480 -26.01 -2.20 10.02
C CYS A 480 -27.14 -2.90 10.77
N GLY A 481 -26.83 -3.99 11.47
CA GLY A 481 -27.82 -4.79 12.19
C GLY A 481 -28.20 -6.07 11.44
N LEU A 482 -28.81 -7.01 12.17
CA LEU A 482 -29.16 -8.35 11.66
C LEU A 482 -30.28 -8.34 10.61
N TYR A 483 -31.22 -7.40 10.71
CA TYR A 483 -32.43 -7.38 9.90
C TYR A 483 -32.51 -6.16 8.95
N THR A 484 -31.59 -5.21 9.07
CA THR A 484 -31.61 -3.96 8.31
C THR A 484 -30.95 -4.14 6.95
N MET A 485 -31.71 -4.19 5.86
CA MET A 485 -31.19 -4.18 4.49
C MET A 485 -31.67 -2.94 3.77
N SER A 486 -30.79 -2.35 2.94
CA SER A 486 -31.21 -1.34 1.97
C SER A 486 -31.93 -2.03 0.82
N ASP A 487 -32.71 -1.25 0.05
CA ASP A 487 -33.32 -1.73 -1.19
C ASP A 487 -32.22 -2.22 -2.15
N VAL A 488 -32.20 -3.55 -2.37
CA VAL A 488 -31.18 -4.25 -3.16
C VAL A 488 -31.12 -3.71 -4.59
N GLU A 489 -32.26 -3.38 -5.19
CA GLU A 489 -32.32 -2.87 -6.56
C GLU A 489 -31.82 -1.42 -6.62
N LYS A 490 -32.21 -0.60 -5.64
CA LYS A 490 -31.70 0.78 -5.51
C LYS A 490 -30.17 0.80 -5.41
N VAL A 491 -29.58 -0.04 -4.55
CA VAL A 491 -28.12 -0.08 -4.38
C VAL A 491 -27.43 -0.64 -5.63
N TRP A 492 -28.04 -1.63 -6.30
CA TRP A 492 -27.55 -2.15 -7.56
C TRP A 492 -27.48 -1.09 -8.66
N GLN A 493 -28.59 -0.39 -8.92
CA GLN A 493 -28.66 0.64 -9.96
C GLN A 493 -27.71 1.80 -9.67
N ALA A 494 -27.61 2.23 -8.40
CA ALA A 494 -26.64 3.26 -8.01
C ALA A 494 -25.20 2.80 -8.26
N SER A 495 -24.86 1.53 -7.96
CA SER A 495 -23.52 1.00 -8.22
C SER A 495 -23.16 1.01 -9.71
N LEU A 496 -24.10 0.62 -10.59
CA LEU A 496 -23.91 0.68 -12.03
C LEU A 496 -23.81 2.13 -12.54
N GLY A 497 -24.65 3.03 -12.00
CA GLY A 497 -24.64 4.46 -12.34
C GLY A 497 -23.32 5.16 -12.02
N HIS A 498 -22.61 4.71 -10.98
CA HIS A 498 -21.27 5.20 -10.64
C HIS A 498 -20.13 4.45 -11.35
N GLY A 499 -20.44 3.60 -12.33
CA GLY A 499 -19.46 2.94 -13.20
C GLY A 499 -18.89 1.62 -12.69
N PHE A 500 -19.40 1.08 -11.57
CA PHE A 500 -19.02 -0.26 -11.14
C PHE A 500 -19.69 -1.31 -12.03
N GLN A 501 -18.97 -2.40 -12.30
CA GLN A 501 -19.46 -3.51 -13.10
C GLN A 501 -19.23 -4.82 -12.34
N PRO A 502 -20.16 -5.79 -12.41
CA PRO A 502 -19.94 -7.10 -11.85
C PRO A 502 -18.75 -7.77 -12.55
N LEU A 503 -18.00 -8.57 -11.80
CA LEU A 503 -16.92 -9.36 -12.38
C LEU A 503 -17.52 -10.44 -13.29
N VAL A 504 -17.33 -10.30 -14.59
CA VAL A 504 -17.70 -11.33 -15.57
C VAL A 504 -16.66 -12.43 -15.52
N PHE A 505 -17.03 -13.60 -15.02
CA PHE A 505 -16.19 -14.79 -15.18
C PHE A 505 -16.18 -15.18 -16.65
N PRO A 506 -15.01 -15.37 -17.29
CA PRO A 506 -14.99 -15.96 -18.61
C PRO A 506 -15.63 -17.35 -18.50
N THR A 507 -16.76 -17.52 -19.16
CA THR A 507 -17.37 -18.82 -19.44
C THR A 507 -16.49 -19.55 -20.45
N GLN A 508 -15.27 -19.93 -20.04
CA GLN A 508 -14.54 -20.99 -20.74
C GLN A 508 -15.18 -22.30 -20.32
N PHE A 509 -16.11 -22.75 -21.15
CA PHE A 509 -16.60 -24.12 -21.20
C PHE A 509 -15.50 -25.07 -21.66
#